data_AF-A0A1G5RR63-F1
#
_entry.id   AF-A0A1G5RR63-F1
#
_cell.length_a   1.000
_cell.length_b   1.000
_cell.length_c   1.000
_cell.angle_alpha   90.00
_cell.angle_beta   90.00
_cell.angle_gamma   90.00
#
_symmetry.space_group_name_H-M   'P 1'
#
loop_
_entity.id
_entity.type
_entity.pdbx_description
1 polymer ?
#
loop_
_entity_poly.entity_id
_entity_poly.type
_entity_poly.pdbx_seq_one_letter_code
_entity_poly.pdbx_strand_id
1 'polypeptide(L)' 'MSIVFISSEIEEMLRTCSRMYVMRDGAQVGEISGEMTQESVMAAIAGGGE' A
#
# COMPACT_ATOMS: atom_id res chain seq x y z
N MET A 1 11.11 9.87 12.86
CA MET A 1 10.66 10.76 11.77
C MET A 1 9.94 9.90 10.75
N SER A 2 8.81 10.36 10.23
CA SER A 2 7.98 9.61 9.27
C SER A 2 7.55 10.54 8.16
N ILE A 3 7.42 10.01 6.94
CA ILE A 3 6.98 10.75 5.76
C ILE A 3 5.76 10.02 5.21
N VAL A 4 4.70 10.77 4.91
CA VAL A 4 3.55 10.25 4.16
C VAL A 4 3.82 10.51 2.69
N PHE A 5 3.84 9.44 1.90
CA PHE A 5 4.06 9.49 0.46
C PHE A 5 2.79 9.03 -0.26
N ILE A 6 2.32 9.83 -1.22
CA ILE A 6 1.12 9.55 -2.02
C ILE A 6 1.55 9.63 -3.48
N SER A 7 1.32 8.57 -4.23
CA SER A 7 1.55 8.51 -5.67
C SER A 7 0.44 7.67 -6.33
N SER A 8 0.21 7.91 -7.61
CA SER A 8 -0.63 7.07 -8.47
C SER A 8 0.17 5.95 -9.15
N GLU A 9 1.49 5.97 -9.04
CA GLU A 9 2.39 4.98 -9.64
C GLU A 9 2.88 3.98 -8.59
N ILE A 10 2.42 2.72 -8.69
CA ILE A 10 2.76 1.67 -7.73
C ILE A 10 4.28 1.47 -7.66
N GLU A 11 4.99 1.54 -8.79
CA GLU A 11 6.44 1.35 -8.78
C GLU A 11 7.20 2.40 -7.96
N GLU A 12 6.73 3.65 -7.94
CA GLU A 12 7.33 4.69 -7.09
C GLU A 12 7.11 4.39 -5.61
N MET A 13 5.90 3.93 -5.27
CA MET A 13 5.56 3.55 -3.90
C MET A 13 6.42 2.36 -3.43
N LEU A 14 6.60 1.34 -4.28
CA LEU A 14 7.43 0.17 -3.98
C LEU A 14 8.92 0.54 -3.79
N ARG A 15 9.43 1.53 -4.53
CA ARG A 15 10.81 2.01 -4.40
C ARG A 15 11.05 2.86 -3.16
N THR A 16 10.02 3.53 -2.65
CA THR A 16 10.17 4.61 -1.64
C THR A 16 9.63 4.22 -0.27
N CYS A 17 8.53 3.47 -0.22
CA CYS A 17 7.83 3.15 1.01
C CYS A 17 8.40 1.91 1.68
N SER A 18 8.47 1.94 3.01
CA SER A 18 8.75 0.77 3.85
C SER A 18 7.49 0.13 4.42
N ARG A 19 6.36 0.85 4.35
CA ARG A 19 5.01 0.44 4.80
C ARG A 19 3.97 1.12 3.90
N MET A 20 2.88 0.42 3.61
CA MET A 20 1.75 0.96 2.86
C MET A 20 0.45 0.66 3.58
N TYR A 21 -0.42 1.67 3.63
CA TYR A 21 -1.79 1.53 4.11
C TYR A 21 -2.72 1.70 2.93
N VAL A 22 -3.68 0.77 2.79
CA VAL A 22 -4.75 0.88 1.81
C VAL A 22 -5.96 1.49 2.49
N MET A 23 -6.51 2.54 1.89
CA MET A 23 -7.70 3.22 2.38
C MET A 23 -8.87 3.05 1.42
N ARG A 24 -10.08 2.85 1.96
CA ARG A 24 -11.35 2.80 1.23
C ARG A 24 -12.45 3.37 2.12
N ASP A 25 -13.30 4.24 1.55
CA ASP A 25 -14.44 4.86 2.25
C ASP A 25 -14.07 5.52 3.60
N GLY A 26 -12.90 6.17 3.65
CA GLY A 26 -12.40 6.85 4.85
C GLY A 26 -11.84 5.93 5.93
N ALA A 27 -11.79 4.62 5.70
CA ALA A 27 -11.23 3.62 6.61
C ALA A 27 -9.95 2.98 6.05
N GLN A 28 -9.04 2.58 6.94
CA GLN A 28 -7.95 1.68 6.58
C GLN A 28 -8.52 0.27 6.35
N VAL A 29 -8.25 -0.31 5.19
CA VAL A 29 -8.73 -1.65 4.80
C VAL A 29 -7.60 -2.65 4.58
N GLY A 30 -6.34 -2.21 4.63
CA GLY A 30 -5.19 -3.09 4.50
C GLY A 30 -3.91 -2.41 4.97
N GLU A 31 -2.95 -3.22 5.40
CA GLU A 31 -1.58 -2.80 5.69
C GLU A 31 -0.62 -3.79 5.06
N ILE A 32 0.40 -3.26 4.38
CA ILE A 32 1.51 -4.03 3.83
C ILE A 32 2.78 -3.53 4.51
N SER A 33 3.52 -4.46 5.11
CA SER A 33 4.78 -4.19 5.78
C SER A 33 5.80 -5.25 5.40
N GLY A 34 7.07 -4.87 5.29
CA GLY A 34 8.14 -5.79 4.91
C GLY A 34 8.35 -5.80 3.40
N GLU A 35 8.37 -7.00 2.80
CA GLU A 35 8.54 -7.12 1.35
C GLU A 35 7.27 -6.72 0.63
N MET A 36 7.36 -5.64 -0.16
CA MET A 36 6.26 -5.10 -0.92
C MET A 36 6.42 -5.49 -2.38
N THR A 37 5.38 -6.09 -2.95
CA THR A 37 5.36 -6.49 -4.36
C THR A 37 4.17 -5.83 -5.05
N GLN A 38 4.25 -5.65 -6.37
CA GLN A 38 3.12 -5.11 -7.12
C GLN A 38 1.86 -5.98 -6.94
N GLU A 39 2.02 -7.30 -6.90
CA GLU A 39 0.92 -8.24 -6.68
C GLU A 39 0.26 -8.06 -5.30
N SER A 40 1.04 -7.98 -4.22
CA SER A 40 0.50 -7.76 -2.86
C SER A 40 -0.20 -6.41 -2.72
N VAL A 41 0.34 -5.34 -3.33
CA VAL A 41 -0.31 -4.02 -3.37
C VAL A 41 -1.63 -4.09 -4.13
N MET A 42 -1.65 -4.69 -5.32
CA MET A 42 -2.88 -4.83 -6.11
C MET A 42 -3.93 -5.68 -5.40
N ALA A 43 -3.52 -6.77 -4.74
CA ALA A 43 -4.41 -7.61 -3.94
C ALA A 43 -5.03 -6.82 -2.78
N ALA A 44 -4.23 -6.05 -2.05
CA ALA A 44 -4.72 -5.21 -0.95
C ALA A 44 -5.68 -4.11 -1.45
N ILE A 45 -5.41 -3.50 -2.61
CA ILE A 45 -6.32 -2.51 -3.25
C ILE A 45 -7.64 -3.16 -3.65
N ALA A 46 -7.59 -4.34 -4.26
CA ALA A 46 -8.78 -5.07 -4.69
C ALA A 46 -9.65 -5.55 -3.51
N GLY A 47 -9.06 -5.72 -2.33
CA GLY A 47 -9.71 -6.33 -1.16
C GLY A 47 -9.63 -7.85 -1.18
N GLY A 48 -8.59 -8.40 -1.81
CA GLY A 48 -8.32 -9.84 -1.86
C GLY A 48 -7.51 -10.30 -0.66
N GLY A 49 -8.22 -10.64 0.42
CA GLY A 49 -7.70 -11.16 1.68
C GLY A 49 -8.73 -10.85 2.77
N GLU A 50 -9.30 -11.89 3.36
CA GLU A 50 -10.42 -11.84 4.33
C GLU A 50 -10.24 -10.83 5.48
#